data_AF-A0A3B9IVJ9-F1
#
_entry.id   AF-A0A3B9IVJ9-F1
#
_cell.length_a   1.000
_cell.length_b   1.000
_cell.length_c   1.000
_cell.angle_alpha   90.00
_cell.angle_beta   90.00
_cell.angle_gamma   90.00
#
_symmetry.space_group_name_H-M   'P 1'
#
loop_
_entity.id
_entity.type
_entity.pdbx_description
1 polymer ?
#
loop_
_entity_poly.entity_id
_entity_poly.type
_entity_poly.pdbx_seq_one_letter_code
_entity_poly.pdbx_strand_id
1 'polypeptide(L)'
;MKNKKSEKGNSLKNYTEEELKIVEEHIEKYFGEYDSVFRGRDSSRVDVCIIKPSVSRNYYTLVTIGMGSFKMNVPEKFRQYDFERAELAIFLPPDWDYDSDEKDNFWAVTILRLLSQLPERKNSWLGFGHTVNYGDPFLKDSEFSAVALFNPPYDKECQRCTLPDNTSVNFYQVLPICKNELEFKSKHSTEEFIQLFGGKLPFVAETDREAADTENFVRIIDTVEKHRRKIEEKELDVSEINAASHIAAFLLWSIENNLIDEEFTDYFSEEIADIKSGNLDIRKFLINSLDGELTEDIFTEESRDFISFYYNFHSEFEKINYPADVDRSAMEYFGEEKYECDEFKDEAYLFMPFDDEYIKRMNKYIEKGFEFHKSFKKFKYLRNTPDEE
;
A
#
# COMPACT_ATOMS: atom_id res chain seq x y z
N MET A 1 31.89 -16.16 -4.02
CA MET A 1 32.61 -16.53 -2.78
C MET A 1 32.14 -15.57 -1.72
N LYS A 2 31.82 -16.12 -0.57
CA LYS A 2 31.38 -15.40 0.62
C LYS A 2 32.63 -14.83 1.29
N ASN A 3 32.52 -13.61 1.79
CA ASN A 3 33.63 -12.95 2.48
C ASN A 3 33.11 -12.35 3.79
N LYS A 4 33.99 -12.27 4.79
CA LYS A 4 33.71 -11.52 6.01
C LYS A 4 33.66 -10.03 5.71
N LYS A 5 32.79 -9.29 6.40
CA LYS A 5 32.70 -7.82 6.34
C LYS A 5 34.07 -7.15 6.49
N SER A 6 34.91 -7.65 7.40
CA SER A 6 36.22 -7.09 7.76
C SER A 6 37.33 -7.31 6.72
N GLU A 7 37.16 -8.18 5.72
CA GLU A 7 38.06 -8.21 4.57
C GLU A 7 37.74 -6.99 3.71
N LYS A 8 38.34 -5.84 4.03
CA LYS A 8 38.22 -4.57 3.28
C LYS A 8 38.60 -4.77 1.82
N GLY A 9 37.64 -5.21 1.01
CA GLY A 9 37.69 -5.22 -0.43
C GLY A 9 37.52 -3.79 -0.93
N ASN A 10 38.63 -3.20 -1.34
CA ASN A 10 38.76 -1.84 -1.87
C ASN A 10 38.03 -1.64 -3.23
N SER A 11 36.72 -1.95 -3.36
CA SER A 11 36.10 -1.94 -4.69
C SER A 11 34.61 -1.65 -4.86
N LEU A 12 33.92 -0.95 -3.95
CA LEU A 12 32.65 -0.30 -4.31
C LEU A 12 32.96 1.08 -4.91
N LYS A 13 33.60 1.11 -6.09
CA LYS A 13 34.33 2.27 -6.67
C LYS A 13 33.53 3.57 -6.85
N ASN A 14 32.24 3.58 -6.58
CA ASN A 14 31.34 4.68 -6.89
C ASN A 14 30.77 5.39 -5.65
N TYR A 15 30.86 4.80 -4.45
CA TYR A 15 30.65 5.53 -3.20
C TYR A 15 31.98 6.07 -2.68
N THR A 16 31.98 7.28 -2.14
CA THR A 16 33.04 7.73 -1.25
C THR A 16 33.06 6.90 0.04
N GLU A 17 34.17 6.88 0.76
CA GLU A 17 34.26 6.15 2.04
C GLU A 17 33.22 6.65 3.07
N GLU A 18 32.90 7.94 3.05
CA GLU A 18 31.90 8.56 3.91
C GLU A 18 30.47 8.15 3.53
N GLU A 19 30.10 8.25 2.24
CA GLU A 19 28.79 7.79 1.76
C GLU A 19 28.58 6.30 2.04
N LEU A 20 29.61 5.47 1.78
CA LEU A 20 29.53 4.04 2.04
C LEU A 20 29.27 3.78 3.53
N LYS A 21 30.01 4.45 4.41
CA LYS A 21 29.83 4.32 5.86
C LYS A 21 28.41 4.70 6.30
N ILE A 22 27.87 5.80 5.77
CA ILE A 22 26.50 6.26 6.08
C ILE A 22 25.47 5.21 5.63
N VAL A 23 25.64 4.62 4.45
CA VAL A 23 24.74 3.57 3.95
C VAL A 23 24.86 2.29 4.80
N GLU A 24 26.08 1.90 5.19
CA GLU A 24 26.29 0.76 6.09
C GLU A 24 25.63 0.98 7.46
N GLU A 25 25.81 2.16 8.07
CA GLU A 25 25.18 2.55 9.34
C GLU A 25 23.65 2.55 9.23
N HIS A 26 23.09 2.98 8.10
CA HIS A 26 21.66 2.93 7.83
C HIS A 26 21.12 1.49 7.73
N ILE A 27 21.83 0.62 7.01
CA ILE A 27 21.48 -0.80 6.90
C ILE A 27 21.50 -1.46 8.28
N GLU A 28 22.55 -1.25 9.07
CA GLU A 28 22.68 -1.83 10.41
C GLU A 28 21.58 -1.34 11.36
N LYS A 29 21.27 -0.04 11.30
CA LYS A 29 20.23 0.57 12.14
C LYS A 29 18.83 0.03 11.86
N TYR A 30 18.44 -0.10 10.60
CA TYR A 30 17.05 -0.39 10.23
C TYR A 30 16.78 -1.83 9.80
N PHE A 31 17.74 -2.48 9.13
CA PHE A 31 17.61 -3.85 8.64
C PHE A 31 18.28 -4.86 9.57
N GLY A 32 19.42 -4.49 10.16
CA GLY A 32 20.14 -5.26 11.17
C GLY A 32 21.64 -5.43 10.87
N GLU A 33 22.40 -5.85 11.86
CA GLU A 33 23.84 -6.09 11.74
C GLU A 33 24.15 -7.25 10.78
N TYR A 34 25.24 -7.12 10.01
CA TYR A 34 25.70 -8.14 9.10
C TYR A 34 27.21 -8.36 9.20
N ASP A 35 27.63 -9.62 9.21
CA ASP A 35 29.05 -10.00 9.20
C ASP A 35 29.49 -10.63 7.87
N SER A 36 28.53 -11.00 7.04
CA SER A 36 28.73 -11.77 5.82
C SER A 36 28.19 -11.02 4.61
N VAL A 37 28.93 -11.09 3.51
CA VAL A 37 28.56 -10.46 2.23
C VAL A 37 28.81 -11.41 1.06
N PHE A 38 27.90 -11.40 0.08
CA PHE A 38 28.19 -11.93 -1.25
C PHE A 38 28.80 -10.81 -2.10
N ARG A 39 30.12 -10.85 -2.27
CA ARG A 39 30.83 -9.82 -3.03
C ARG A 39 30.42 -9.78 -4.51
N GLY A 40 30.18 -8.59 -5.04
CA GLY A 40 29.98 -8.32 -6.46
C GLY A 40 31.23 -8.68 -7.27
N ARG A 41 31.04 -9.34 -8.42
CA ARG A 41 32.14 -9.77 -9.31
C ARG A 41 32.04 -9.19 -10.72
N ASP A 42 30.92 -8.55 -11.00
CA ASP A 42 30.57 -7.88 -12.24
C ASP A 42 31.09 -6.44 -12.25
N SER A 43 30.88 -5.73 -13.36
CA SER A 43 31.29 -4.33 -13.52
C SER A 43 30.60 -3.40 -12.52
N SER A 44 29.37 -3.72 -12.13
CA SER A 44 28.58 -2.94 -11.15
C SER A 44 29.13 -3.05 -9.72
N ARG A 45 29.82 -4.16 -9.42
CA ARG A 45 30.43 -4.48 -8.11
C ARG A 45 29.46 -4.38 -6.92
N VAL A 46 28.17 -4.61 -7.14
CA VAL A 46 27.18 -4.57 -6.05
C VAL A 46 27.38 -5.78 -5.12
N ASP A 47 27.62 -5.49 -3.85
CA ASP A 47 27.67 -6.49 -2.79
C ASP A 47 26.26 -6.75 -2.26
N VAL A 48 26.03 -7.95 -1.71
CA VAL A 48 24.77 -8.29 -1.02
C VAL A 48 25.10 -8.68 0.42
N CYS A 49 24.67 -7.84 1.36
CA CYS A 49 24.77 -8.07 2.79
C CYS A 49 23.80 -9.16 3.24
N ILE A 50 24.22 -9.99 4.19
CA ILE A 50 23.38 -11.02 4.78
C ILE A 50 23.19 -10.73 6.27
N ILE A 51 21.95 -10.43 6.63
CA ILE A 51 21.48 -10.22 7.99
C ILE A 51 20.72 -11.48 8.38
N LYS A 52 21.17 -12.14 9.45
CA LYS A 52 20.61 -13.41 9.93
C LYS A 52 19.30 -13.16 10.71
N PRO A 53 18.42 -14.17 10.80
CA PRO A 53 17.27 -14.12 11.69
C PRO A 53 17.65 -13.79 13.14
N SER A 54 16.77 -13.07 13.81
CA SER A 54 16.84 -12.76 15.24
C SER A 54 15.50 -13.07 15.92
N VAL A 55 15.45 -13.03 17.24
CA VAL A 55 14.22 -13.31 18.01
C VAL A 55 13.07 -12.38 17.60
N SER A 56 13.36 -11.11 17.32
CA SER A 56 12.35 -10.12 16.90
C SER A 56 12.06 -10.14 15.38
N ARG A 57 12.92 -10.77 14.58
CA ARG A 57 12.80 -10.83 13.11
C ARG A 57 13.22 -12.23 12.64
N ASN A 58 12.26 -13.14 12.59
CA ASN A 58 12.51 -14.54 12.28
C ASN A 58 12.54 -14.82 10.77
N TYR A 59 13.43 -14.13 10.05
CA TYR A 59 13.67 -14.28 8.61
C TYR A 59 15.07 -13.73 8.28
N TYR A 60 15.66 -14.19 7.17
CA TYR A 60 16.87 -13.57 6.63
C TYR A 60 16.53 -12.27 5.90
N THR A 61 17.43 -11.31 5.97
CA THR A 61 17.36 -10.10 5.15
C THR A 61 18.62 -10.01 4.28
N LEU A 62 18.42 -9.92 2.97
CA LEU A 62 19.49 -9.65 2.01
C LEU A 62 19.34 -8.23 1.50
N VAL A 63 20.39 -7.41 1.61
CA VAL A 63 20.35 -5.99 1.19
C VAL A 63 21.51 -5.73 0.25
N THR A 64 21.27 -5.07 -0.88
CA THR A 64 22.35 -4.63 -1.74
C THR A 64 23.12 -3.47 -1.11
N ILE A 65 24.41 -3.40 -1.40
CA ILE A 65 25.22 -2.22 -1.13
C ILE A 65 26.10 -1.94 -2.34
N GLY A 66 26.03 -0.70 -2.82
CA GLY A 66 26.72 -0.24 -4.01
C GLY A 66 25.81 0.04 -5.19
N MET A 67 24.56 -0.43 -5.20
CA MET A 67 23.64 -0.12 -6.30
C MET A 67 23.32 1.37 -6.32
N GLY A 68 23.11 1.98 -5.15
CA GLY A 68 22.73 3.39 -5.03
C GLY A 68 23.87 4.35 -5.37
N SER A 69 25.07 3.83 -5.60
CA SER A 69 26.20 4.62 -6.08
C SER A 69 26.01 5.09 -7.53
N PHE A 70 25.22 4.35 -8.32
CA PHE A 70 24.83 4.70 -9.68
C PHE A 70 23.58 5.60 -9.66
N LYS A 71 23.61 6.69 -10.43
CA LYS A 71 22.44 7.56 -10.64
C LYS A 71 21.61 7.02 -11.80
N MET A 72 20.44 6.49 -11.50
CA MET A 72 19.46 5.96 -12.45
C MET A 72 18.86 7.05 -13.34
N ASN A 73 18.38 6.67 -14.52
CA ASN A 73 17.78 7.59 -15.48
C ASN A 73 16.29 7.83 -15.14
N VAL A 74 16.04 8.68 -14.15
CA VAL A 74 14.70 9.06 -13.70
C VAL A 74 14.11 10.17 -14.60
N PRO A 75 12.84 10.04 -15.05
CA PRO A 75 12.17 11.08 -15.84
C PRO A 75 12.16 12.45 -15.15
N GLU A 76 12.28 13.51 -15.94
CA GLU A 76 12.42 14.89 -15.44
C GLU A 76 11.34 15.32 -14.43
N LYS A 77 10.07 14.94 -14.69
CA LYS A 77 8.93 15.21 -13.81
C LYS A 77 9.06 14.63 -12.39
N PHE A 78 9.99 13.69 -12.18
CA PHE A 78 10.20 13.03 -10.89
C PHE A 78 11.52 13.42 -10.21
N ARG A 79 12.36 14.28 -10.82
CA ARG A 79 13.65 14.70 -10.24
C ARG A 79 13.51 15.36 -8.86
N GLN A 80 12.38 16.03 -8.59
CA GLN A 80 12.14 16.68 -7.29
C GLN A 80 11.97 15.71 -6.11
N TYR A 81 11.85 14.41 -6.37
CA TYR A 81 11.63 13.40 -5.34
C TYR A 81 12.91 12.62 -4.96
N ASP A 82 14.04 12.91 -5.60
CA ASP A 82 15.34 12.23 -5.42
C ASP A 82 15.29 10.69 -5.57
N PHE A 83 14.64 10.20 -6.63
CA PHE A 83 14.55 8.76 -6.91
C PHE A 83 15.78 8.20 -7.66
N GLU A 84 16.82 9.00 -7.90
CA GLU A 84 17.94 8.63 -8.77
C GLU A 84 18.82 7.53 -8.18
N ARG A 85 18.78 7.27 -6.89
CA ARG A 85 19.62 6.25 -6.24
C ARG A 85 18.77 5.28 -5.45
N ALA A 86 19.09 3.98 -5.55
CA ALA A 86 18.39 2.95 -4.80
C ALA A 86 19.28 1.79 -4.38
N GLU A 87 18.97 1.20 -3.22
CA GLU A 87 19.36 -0.14 -2.80
C GLU A 87 18.12 -1.03 -2.70
N LEU A 88 18.31 -2.34 -2.80
CA LEU A 88 17.26 -3.34 -2.84
C LEU A 88 17.39 -4.28 -1.65
N ALA A 89 16.27 -4.63 -1.04
CA ALA A 89 16.19 -5.61 0.04
C ALA A 89 15.24 -6.76 -0.33
N ILE A 90 15.55 -7.99 0.06
CA ILE A 90 14.63 -9.13 -0.02
C ILE A 90 14.69 -9.92 1.28
N PHE A 91 13.53 -10.39 1.72
CA PHE A 91 13.36 -11.11 2.98
C PHE A 91 13.08 -12.58 2.67
N LEU A 92 13.80 -13.50 3.30
CA LEU A 92 13.72 -14.93 3.04
C LEU A 92 13.35 -15.69 4.31
N PRO A 93 12.65 -16.83 4.20
CA PRO A 93 12.31 -17.69 5.34
C PRO A 93 13.53 -17.99 6.25
N PRO A 94 13.32 -18.17 7.56
CA PRO A 94 14.40 -18.39 8.53
C PRO A 94 15.16 -19.71 8.33
N ASP A 95 14.57 -20.66 7.61
CA ASP A 95 15.14 -21.94 7.22
C ASP A 95 15.89 -21.88 5.87
N TRP A 96 15.93 -20.71 5.21
CA TRP A 96 16.76 -20.52 4.03
C TRP A 96 18.24 -20.81 4.35
N ASP A 97 18.81 -21.79 3.66
CA ASP A 97 20.15 -22.27 3.95
C ASP A 97 21.20 -21.38 3.28
N TYR A 98 21.65 -20.34 3.98
CA TYR A 98 22.73 -19.48 3.51
C TYR A 98 23.99 -20.27 3.11
N ASP A 99 24.24 -21.45 3.70
CA ASP A 99 25.43 -22.29 3.50
C ASP A 99 25.27 -23.44 2.49
N SER A 100 24.13 -23.49 1.80
CA SER A 100 23.86 -24.50 0.78
C SER A 100 24.89 -24.54 -0.35
N ASP A 101 25.18 -25.73 -0.85
CA ASP A 101 25.95 -25.96 -2.08
C ASP A 101 25.05 -25.97 -3.34
N GLU A 102 23.72 -25.94 -3.16
CA GLU A 102 22.76 -25.95 -4.26
C GLU A 102 22.66 -24.56 -4.90
N LYS A 103 22.80 -24.50 -6.23
CA LYS A 103 22.76 -23.22 -6.95
C LYS A 103 21.41 -22.53 -6.85
N ASP A 104 20.34 -23.30 -6.88
CA ASP A 104 18.96 -22.79 -6.90
C ASP A 104 18.63 -22.08 -5.58
N ASN A 105 19.27 -22.46 -4.47
CA ASN A 105 19.14 -21.78 -3.18
C ASN A 105 19.60 -20.30 -3.22
N PHE A 106 20.45 -19.91 -4.18
CA PHE A 106 20.94 -18.53 -4.33
C PHE A 106 20.14 -17.69 -5.35
N TRP A 107 18.90 -18.10 -5.66
CA TRP A 107 18.01 -17.36 -6.56
C TRP A 107 17.84 -15.89 -6.15
N ALA A 108 17.65 -15.60 -4.85
CA ALA A 108 17.41 -14.25 -4.35
C ALA A 108 18.62 -13.32 -4.59
N VAL A 109 19.83 -13.84 -4.35
CA VAL A 109 21.09 -13.13 -4.64
C VAL A 109 21.22 -12.87 -6.15
N THR A 110 20.80 -13.83 -6.97
CA THR A 110 20.82 -13.71 -8.43
C THR A 110 19.86 -12.63 -8.91
N ILE A 111 18.63 -12.60 -8.37
CA ILE A 111 17.62 -11.59 -8.67
C ILE A 111 18.11 -10.19 -8.28
N LEU A 112 18.63 -10.01 -7.06
CA LEU A 112 19.17 -8.71 -6.61
C LEU A 112 20.25 -8.18 -7.56
N ARG A 113 21.17 -9.06 -8.01
CA ARG A 113 22.22 -8.69 -8.98
C ARG A 113 21.69 -8.38 -10.36
N LEU A 114 20.68 -9.12 -10.83
CA LEU A 114 20.04 -8.83 -12.11
C LEU A 114 19.38 -7.45 -12.07
N LEU A 115 18.60 -7.17 -11.02
CA LEU A 115 17.94 -5.89 -10.81
C LEU A 115 18.94 -4.73 -10.68
N SER A 116 20.01 -4.91 -9.92
CA SER A 116 21.00 -3.85 -9.69
C SER A 116 21.72 -3.40 -10.96
N GLN A 117 21.82 -4.27 -11.97
CA GLN A 117 22.39 -3.95 -13.27
C GLN A 117 21.39 -3.35 -14.26
N LEU A 118 20.08 -3.48 -14.03
CA LEU A 118 19.07 -3.04 -14.99
C LEU A 118 19.16 -1.54 -15.31
N PRO A 119 19.26 -0.61 -14.33
CA PRO A 119 19.31 0.82 -14.62
C PRO A 119 20.44 1.19 -15.58
N GLU A 120 21.64 0.65 -15.36
CA GLU A 120 22.80 0.89 -16.21
C GLU A 120 22.63 0.22 -17.59
N ARG A 121 22.25 -1.06 -17.63
CA ARG A 121 22.16 -1.85 -18.88
C ARG A 121 21.03 -1.40 -19.81
N LYS A 122 19.96 -0.84 -19.26
CA LYS A 122 18.75 -0.44 -20.01
C LYS A 122 18.54 1.06 -20.04
N ASN A 123 19.45 1.85 -19.46
CA ASN A 123 19.29 3.29 -19.28
C ASN A 123 17.92 3.63 -18.65
N SER A 124 17.58 2.90 -17.59
CA SER A 124 16.28 2.92 -16.92
C SER A 124 16.42 3.32 -15.44
N TRP A 125 15.33 3.18 -14.70
CA TRP A 125 15.28 3.39 -13.25
C TRP A 125 14.33 2.38 -12.59
N LEU A 126 14.50 2.17 -11.29
CA LEU A 126 13.70 1.29 -10.46
C LEU A 126 13.11 2.11 -9.31
N GLY A 127 11.83 1.87 -9.00
CA GLY A 127 11.10 2.61 -7.98
C GLY A 127 9.88 1.86 -7.48
N PHE A 128 9.23 2.41 -6.47
CA PHE A 128 8.01 1.87 -5.89
C PHE A 128 6.94 1.57 -6.96
N GLY A 129 6.31 0.40 -6.87
CA GLY A 129 5.28 -0.08 -7.77
C GLY A 129 5.78 -0.67 -9.10
N HIS A 130 7.07 -0.55 -9.43
CA HIS A 130 7.62 -1.15 -10.64
C HIS A 130 7.66 -2.68 -10.57
N THR A 131 7.50 -3.33 -11.72
CA THR A 131 7.61 -4.78 -11.86
C THR A 131 8.67 -5.16 -12.89
N VAL A 132 9.37 -6.28 -12.67
CA VAL A 132 10.27 -6.90 -13.64
C VAL A 132 9.83 -8.33 -13.89
N ASN A 133 9.49 -8.62 -15.14
CA ASN A 133 9.02 -9.93 -15.59
C ASN A 133 10.18 -10.78 -16.13
N TYR A 134 10.29 -12.03 -15.67
CA TYR A 134 11.29 -13.00 -16.13
C TYR A 134 10.72 -14.05 -17.11
N GLY A 135 9.41 -14.02 -17.38
CA GLY A 135 8.72 -14.90 -18.33
C GLY A 135 8.21 -16.16 -17.65
N ASP A 136 9.09 -17.15 -17.49
CA ASP A 136 8.80 -18.41 -16.82
C ASP A 136 9.17 -18.33 -15.33
N PRO A 137 8.61 -19.22 -14.48
CA PRO A 137 9.05 -19.31 -13.09
C PRO A 137 10.57 -19.47 -12.98
N PHE A 138 11.21 -18.63 -12.15
CA PHE A 138 12.67 -18.65 -12.00
C PHE A 138 13.15 -19.63 -10.92
N LEU A 139 12.21 -20.37 -10.30
CA LEU A 139 12.42 -21.44 -9.34
C LEU A 139 11.62 -22.67 -9.76
N LYS A 140 12.17 -23.86 -9.51
CA LYS A 140 11.55 -25.11 -9.97
C LYS A 140 10.27 -25.47 -9.22
N ASP A 141 10.26 -25.22 -7.91
CA ASP A 141 9.17 -25.60 -7.00
C ASP A 141 8.42 -24.37 -6.49
N SER A 142 8.25 -23.36 -7.36
CA SER A 142 7.54 -22.12 -7.07
C SER A 142 6.93 -21.54 -8.35
N GLU A 143 5.83 -20.79 -8.21
CA GLU A 143 5.15 -20.11 -9.32
C GLU A 143 5.69 -18.69 -9.57
N PHE A 144 6.73 -18.26 -8.85
CA PHE A 144 7.31 -16.92 -9.01
C PHE A 144 7.99 -16.73 -10.36
N SER A 145 7.42 -15.85 -11.18
CA SER A 145 7.88 -15.51 -12.54
C SER A 145 8.27 -14.05 -12.71
N ALA A 146 7.99 -13.21 -11.71
CA ALA A 146 8.32 -11.80 -11.72
C ALA A 146 8.65 -11.28 -10.31
N VAL A 147 9.09 -10.03 -10.25
CA VAL A 147 9.25 -9.29 -9.00
C VAL A 147 8.57 -7.93 -9.08
N ALA A 148 8.06 -7.46 -7.95
CA ALA A 148 7.54 -6.12 -7.76
C ALA A 148 8.34 -5.37 -6.68
N LEU A 149 8.46 -4.05 -6.83
CA LEU A 149 9.19 -3.19 -5.90
C LEU A 149 8.24 -2.43 -4.99
N PHE A 150 8.47 -2.52 -3.68
CA PHE A 150 7.68 -1.84 -2.65
C PHE A 150 8.57 -1.19 -1.60
N ASN A 151 7.97 -0.47 -0.66
CA ASN A 151 8.70 -0.01 0.52
C ASN A 151 8.99 -1.21 1.44
N PRO A 152 10.16 -1.25 2.09
CA PRO A 152 10.43 -2.22 3.14
C PRO A 152 9.35 -2.22 4.24
N PRO A 153 9.11 -3.37 4.89
CA PRO A 153 8.01 -3.56 5.85
C PRO A 153 8.32 -2.95 7.24
N TYR A 154 9.20 -1.95 7.29
CA TYR A 154 9.65 -1.27 8.51
C TYR A 154 9.23 0.20 8.51
N ASP A 155 9.64 0.92 9.54
CA ASP A 155 9.37 2.36 9.69
C ASP A 155 9.82 3.18 8.48
N LYS A 156 9.15 4.31 8.23
CA LYS A 156 9.38 5.14 7.03
C LYS A 156 10.84 5.60 6.88
N GLU A 157 11.52 5.76 8.00
CA GLU A 157 12.91 6.16 8.10
C GLU A 157 13.86 5.14 7.47
N CYS A 158 13.48 3.85 7.37
CA CYS A 158 14.30 2.85 6.68
C CYS A 158 14.34 3.06 5.15
N GLN A 159 13.33 3.73 4.60
CA GLN A 159 13.08 3.82 3.16
C GLN A 159 14.06 4.77 2.47
N ARG A 160 14.73 5.65 3.22
CA ARG A 160 15.57 6.71 2.67
C ARG A 160 16.77 7.04 3.55
N CYS A 161 17.96 6.94 2.97
CA CYS A 161 19.22 7.31 3.59
C CYS A 161 19.76 8.60 2.96
N THR A 162 19.91 9.66 3.76
CA THR A 162 20.45 10.95 3.29
C THR A 162 21.98 10.91 3.23
N LEU A 163 22.55 11.33 2.10
CA LEU A 163 24.00 11.41 1.88
C LEU A 163 24.55 12.81 2.24
N PRO A 164 25.88 12.99 2.38
CA PRO A 164 26.49 14.27 2.75
C PRO A 164 26.18 15.43 1.78
N ASP A 165 25.88 15.12 0.52
CA ASP A 165 25.49 16.09 -0.51
C ASP A 165 23.98 16.45 -0.48
N ASN A 166 23.26 16.00 0.55
CA ASN A 166 21.80 16.08 0.70
C ASN A 166 20.98 15.30 -0.34
N THR A 167 21.62 14.53 -1.24
CA THR A 167 20.89 13.55 -2.04
C THR A 167 20.50 12.35 -1.18
N SER A 168 19.70 11.43 -1.71
CA SER A 168 19.25 10.28 -0.93
C SER A 168 19.35 8.98 -1.70
N VAL A 169 19.59 7.90 -0.96
CA VAL A 169 19.52 6.52 -1.42
C VAL A 169 18.20 5.93 -0.92
N ASN A 170 17.33 5.53 -1.85
CA ASN A 170 16.04 4.93 -1.53
C ASN A 170 16.22 3.42 -1.31
N PHE A 171 15.49 2.83 -0.38
CA PHE A 171 15.49 1.39 -0.14
C PHE A 171 14.16 0.81 -0.60
N TYR A 172 14.21 -0.16 -1.51
CA TYR A 172 13.02 -0.87 -1.98
C TYR A 172 13.10 -2.35 -1.63
N GLN A 173 12.01 -2.88 -1.12
CA GLN A 173 11.80 -4.30 -1.05
C GLN A 173 11.54 -4.88 -2.45
N VAL A 174 12.19 -5.99 -2.75
CA VAL A 174 11.91 -6.87 -3.88
C VAL A 174 10.97 -7.97 -3.41
N LEU A 175 9.75 -7.97 -3.93
CA LEU A 175 8.73 -8.98 -3.65
C LEU A 175 8.57 -9.91 -4.87
N PRO A 176 8.92 -11.20 -4.78
CA PRO A 176 8.58 -12.19 -5.80
C PRO A 176 7.06 -12.36 -5.94
N ILE A 177 6.59 -12.36 -7.19
CA ILE A 177 5.18 -12.46 -7.53
C ILE A 177 4.94 -13.51 -8.61
N CYS A 178 3.76 -14.13 -8.54
CA CYS A 178 3.30 -15.13 -9.49
C CYS A 178 2.81 -14.47 -10.78
N LYS A 179 2.60 -15.29 -11.82
CA LYS A 179 2.15 -14.78 -13.12
C LYS A 179 0.78 -14.09 -13.07
N ASN A 180 -0.18 -14.68 -12.36
CA ASN A 180 -1.51 -14.09 -12.17
C ASN A 180 -1.45 -12.76 -11.43
N GLU A 181 -0.63 -12.66 -10.37
CA GLU A 181 -0.39 -11.42 -9.63
C GLU A 181 0.24 -10.33 -10.51
N LEU A 182 1.19 -10.69 -11.38
CA LEU A 182 1.77 -9.76 -12.35
C LEU A 182 0.70 -9.27 -13.36
N GLU A 183 -0.13 -10.18 -13.88
CA GLU A 183 -1.20 -9.85 -14.81
C GLU A 183 -2.24 -8.93 -14.14
N PHE A 184 -2.59 -9.19 -12.89
CA PHE A 184 -3.42 -8.31 -12.08
C PHE A 184 -2.78 -6.93 -11.93
N LYS A 185 -1.51 -6.85 -11.50
CA LYS A 185 -0.78 -5.58 -11.33
C LYS A 185 -0.66 -4.77 -12.63
N SER A 186 -0.67 -5.41 -13.79
CA SER A 186 -0.63 -4.71 -15.08
C SER A 186 -1.93 -3.96 -15.41
N LYS A 187 -3.06 -4.38 -14.80
CA LYS A 187 -4.40 -3.83 -15.01
C LYS A 187 -4.90 -2.98 -13.84
N HIS A 188 -4.21 -3.06 -12.70
CA HIS A 188 -4.61 -2.44 -11.45
C HIS A 188 -3.50 -1.54 -10.88
N SER A 189 -3.92 -0.58 -10.06
CA SER A 189 -3.04 0.31 -9.32
C SER A 189 -2.16 -0.44 -8.32
N THR A 190 -1.17 0.25 -7.75
CA THR A 190 -0.29 -0.35 -6.74
C THR A 190 -1.03 -0.56 -5.43
N GLU A 191 -1.98 0.31 -5.13
CA GLU A 191 -2.85 0.27 -3.96
C GLU A 191 -3.81 -0.92 -4.03
N GLU A 192 -4.46 -1.15 -5.17
CA GLU A 192 -5.30 -2.35 -5.40
C GLU A 192 -4.48 -3.64 -5.31
N PHE A 193 -3.25 -3.65 -5.82
CA PHE A 193 -2.37 -4.80 -5.65
C PHE A 193 -2.04 -5.07 -4.18
N ILE A 194 -1.91 -4.04 -3.34
CA ILE A 194 -1.71 -4.23 -1.89
C ILE A 194 -3.01 -4.73 -1.23
N GLN A 195 -4.17 -4.23 -1.68
CA GLN A 195 -5.49 -4.70 -1.22
C GLN A 195 -5.74 -6.17 -1.57
N LEU A 196 -5.23 -6.66 -2.70
CA LEU A 196 -5.27 -8.08 -3.07
C LEU A 196 -4.68 -9.00 -1.97
N PHE A 197 -3.78 -8.48 -1.13
CA PHE A 197 -3.23 -9.17 0.04
C PHE A 197 -3.82 -8.66 1.37
N GLY A 198 -5.07 -8.19 1.38
CA GLY A 198 -5.73 -7.68 2.59
C GLY A 198 -5.07 -6.42 3.17
N GLY A 199 -4.41 -5.61 2.34
CA GLY A 199 -3.73 -4.39 2.77
C GLY A 199 -2.31 -4.60 3.31
N LYS A 200 -1.82 -5.84 3.40
CA LYS A 200 -0.47 -6.15 3.88
C LYS A 200 0.22 -7.17 2.99
N LEU A 201 1.31 -6.75 2.35
CA LEU A 201 2.08 -7.62 1.47
C LEU A 201 2.75 -8.79 2.22
N PRO A 202 2.80 -9.99 1.62
CA PRO A 202 3.55 -11.13 2.15
C PRO A 202 5.05 -10.89 1.95
N PHE A 203 5.64 -10.06 2.80
CA PHE A 203 6.95 -9.47 2.52
C PHE A 203 8.11 -10.48 2.60
N VAL A 204 7.93 -11.61 3.29
CA VAL A 204 8.87 -12.73 3.28
C VAL A 204 8.59 -13.58 2.05
N ALA A 205 9.61 -13.81 1.23
CA ALA A 205 9.50 -14.59 0.00
C ALA A 205 9.48 -16.10 0.29
N GLU A 206 8.38 -16.57 0.85
CA GLU A 206 8.04 -17.98 1.01
C GLU A 206 7.74 -18.59 -0.36
N THR A 207 8.61 -19.49 -0.83
CA THR A 207 8.55 -20.03 -2.20
C THR A 207 7.36 -20.94 -2.47
N ASP A 208 6.80 -21.50 -1.40
CA ASP A 208 5.62 -22.37 -1.36
C ASP A 208 4.32 -21.63 -1.01
N ARG A 209 4.35 -20.29 -0.89
CA ARG A 209 3.13 -19.51 -0.67
C ARG A 209 2.15 -19.70 -1.81
N GLU A 210 0.87 -19.73 -1.49
CA GLU A 210 -0.18 -19.67 -2.50
C GLU A 210 -0.16 -18.32 -3.23
N ALA A 211 -0.48 -18.34 -4.52
CA ALA A 211 -0.70 -17.13 -5.27
C ALA A 211 -1.97 -16.44 -4.76
N ALA A 212 -2.01 -15.10 -4.78
CA ALA A 212 -3.21 -14.39 -4.40
C ALA A 212 -4.39 -14.74 -5.32
N ASP A 213 -5.60 -14.76 -4.75
CA ASP A 213 -6.83 -14.97 -5.49
C ASP A 213 -7.21 -13.72 -6.28
N THR A 214 -6.68 -13.64 -7.50
CA THR A 214 -6.94 -12.54 -8.42
C THR A 214 -8.32 -12.61 -9.06
N GLU A 215 -8.99 -13.76 -9.02
CA GLU A 215 -10.30 -13.96 -9.67
C GLU A 215 -11.42 -13.42 -8.78
N ASN A 216 -11.32 -13.61 -7.46
CA ASN A 216 -12.27 -13.11 -6.48
C ASN A 216 -11.81 -11.79 -5.82
N PHE A 217 -10.99 -11.00 -6.51
CA PHE A 217 -10.57 -9.70 -5.99
C PHE A 217 -11.76 -8.75 -5.85
N VAL A 218 -12.02 -8.32 -4.63
CA VAL A 218 -13.03 -7.31 -4.31
C VAL A 218 -12.36 -5.99 -3.97
N ARG A 219 -12.86 -4.90 -4.55
CA ARG A 219 -12.38 -3.54 -4.25
C ARG A 219 -13.04 -3.06 -2.97
N ILE A 220 -12.25 -2.98 -1.90
CA ILE A 220 -12.70 -2.48 -0.62
C ILE A 220 -12.58 -0.95 -0.59
N ILE A 221 -13.69 -0.27 -0.32
CA ILE A 221 -13.82 1.19 -0.21
C ILE A 221 -13.38 1.65 1.18
N ASP A 222 -13.93 1.05 2.24
CA ASP A 222 -13.58 1.34 3.64
C ASP A 222 -13.90 0.13 4.54
N THR A 223 -13.26 0.02 5.70
CA THR A 223 -13.49 -1.08 6.65
C THR A 223 -13.65 -0.62 8.08
N VAL A 224 -14.56 -1.26 8.80
CA VAL A 224 -14.73 -1.08 10.25
C VAL A 224 -13.44 -1.43 10.99
N GLU A 225 -12.74 -2.47 10.56
CA GLU A 225 -11.51 -2.95 11.21
C GLU A 225 -10.40 -1.89 11.22
N LYS A 226 -10.24 -1.15 10.11
CA LYS A 226 -9.26 -0.05 10.03
C LYS A 226 -9.52 1.02 11.11
N HIS A 227 -10.79 1.29 11.41
CA HIS A 227 -11.19 2.29 12.40
C HIS A 227 -11.19 1.73 13.82
N ARG A 228 -11.56 0.45 14.01
CA ARG A 228 -11.42 -0.26 15.31
C ARG A 228 -9.97 -0.26 15.77
N ARG A 229 -9.03 -0.56 14.85
CA ARG A 229 -7.60 -0.53 15.18
C ARG A 229 -7.13 0.83 15.71
N LYS A 230 -7.67 1.94 15.20
CA LYS A 230 -7.37 3.28 15.73
C LYS A 230 -7.89 3.47 17.14
N ILE A 231 -9.09 2.97 17.46
CA ILE A 231 -9.66 2.99 18.81
C ILE A 231 -8.72 2.26 19.78
N GLU A 232 -8.24 1.09 19.40
CA GLU A 232 -7.31 0.27 20.20
C GLU A 232 -5.92 0.91 20.33
N GLU A 233 -5.25 1.21 19.21
CA GLU A 233 -3.89 1.74 19.17
C GLU A 233 -3.76 3.11 19.86
N LYS A 234 -4.81 3.94 19.77
CA LYS A 234 -4.86 5.25 20.41
C LYS A 234 -5.54 5.21 21.77
N GLU A 235 -5.97 4.06 22.28
CA GLU A 235 -6.66 3.91 23.58
C GLU A 235 -7.82 4.92 23.74
N LEU A 236 -8.70 5.02 22.73
CA LEU A 236 -9.80 5.99 22.73
C LEU A 236 -10.95 5.49 23.61
N ASP A 237 -11.52 6.38 24.43
CA ASP A 237 -12.70 6.09 25.27
C ASP A 237 -14.00 6.21 24.48
N VAL A 238 -14.16 5.34 23.47
CA VAL A 238 -15.35 5.23 22.62
C VAL A 238 -15.75 3.77 22.44
N SER A 239 -17.03 3.53 22.18
CA SER A 239 -17.51 2.18 21.85
C SER A 239 -16.96 1.73 20.49
N GLU A 240 -16.50 0.48 20.38
CA GLU A 240 -16.00 -0.07 19.12
C GLU A 240 -17.02 0.01 17.97
N ILE A 241 -18.32 -0.04 18.26
CA ILE A 241 -19.36 0.08 17.23
C ILE A 241 -19.29 1.44 16.49
N ASN A 242 -18.68 2.47 17.10
CA ASN A 242 -18.50 3.76 16.45
C ASN A 242 -17.51 3.72 15.29
N ALA A 243 -16.64 2.70 15.21
CA ALA A 243 -15.79 2.43 14.05
C ALA A 243 -16.61 2.22 12.75
N ALA A 244 -17.89 1.85 12.88
CA ALA A 244 -18.80 1.64 11.77
C ALA A 244 -19.66 2.87 11.41
N SER A 245 -19.66 3.94 12.23
CA SER A 245 -20.67 5.00 12.14
C SER A 245 -20.72 5.71 10.79
N HIS A 246 -19.59 6.21 10.27
CA HIS A 246 -19.61 6.94 8.99
C HIS A 246 -19.84 5.99 7.83
N ILE A 247 -19.18 4.82 7.82
CA ILE A 247 -19.39 3.79 6.78
C ILE A 247 -20.88 3.43 6.69
N ALA A 248 -21.53 3.19 7.83
CA ALA A 248 -22.94 2.87 7.90
C ALA A 248 -23.84 4.03 7.47
N ALA A 249 -23.48 5.29 7.76
CA ALA A 249 -24.22 6.44 7.25
C ALA A 249 -24.14 6.55 5.72
N PHE A 250 -22.97 6.28 5.12
CA PHE A 250 -22.82 6.22 3.68
C PHE A 250 -23.66 5.08 3.07
N LEU A 251 -23.56 3.88 3.63
CA LEU A 251 -24.33 2.71 3.19
C LEU A 251 -25.85 2.97 3.28
N LEU A 252 -26.33 3.57 4.37
CA LEU A 252 -27.74 3.91 4.54
C LEU A 252 -28.20 4.86 3.44
N TRP A 253 -27.46 5.96 3.22
CA TRP A 253 -27.80 6.92 2.18
C TRP A 253 -27.81 6.27 0.79
N SER A 254 -26.86 5.37 0.50
CA SER A 254 -26.82 4.62 -0.76
C SER A 254 -28.01 3.67 -0.94
N ILE A 255 -28.45 2.98 0.11
CA ILE A 255 -29.66 2.15 0.12
C ILE A 255 -30.91 3.00 -0.14
N GLU A 256 -31.01 4.18 0.48
CA GLU A 256 -32.16 5.08 0.33
C GLU A 256 -32.23 5.74 -1.04
N ASN A 257 -31.10 5.89 -1.73
CA ASN A 257 -30.98 6.54 -3.03
C ASN A 257 -30.83 5.58 -4.21
N ASN A 258 -31.10 4.29 -4.01
CA ASN A 258 -31.05 3.23 -5.04
C ASN A 258 -29.70 3.15 -5.77
N LEU A 259 -28.59 3.27 -5.02
CA LEU A 259 -27.24 3.12 -5.55
C LEU A 259 -26.68 1.70 -5.41
N ILE A 260 -27.37 0.87 -4.64
CA ILE A 260 -27.04 -0.52 -4.37
C ILE A 260 -27.56 -1.40 -5.51
N ASP A 261 -26.80 -2.43 -5.88
CA ASP A 261 -27.17 -3.37 -6.93
C ASP A 261 -28.46 -4.13 -6.57
N GLU A 262 -29.23 -4.51 -7.59
CA GLU A 262 -30.52 -5.18 -7.44
C GLU A 262 -30.34 -6.57 -6.81
N GLU A 263 -29.30 -7.32 -7.20
CA GLU A 263 -29.05 -8.66 -6.65
C GLU A 263 -28.76 -8.60 -5.15
N PHE A 264 -27.97 -7.61 -4.73
CA PHE A 264 -27.68 -7.36 -3.31
C PHE A 264 -28.94 -6.95 -2.55
N THR A 265 -29.73 -6.03 -3.13
CA THR A 265 -30.95 -5.52 -2.51
C THR A 265 -31.98 -6.62 -2.32
N ASP A 266 -32.11 -7.53 -3.28
CA ASP A 266 -33.01 -8.68 -3.21
C ASP A 266 -32.54 -9.68 -2.15
N TYR A 267 -31.24 -9.98 -2.12
CA TYR A 267 -30.64 -10.92 -1.17
C TYR A 267 -30.84 -10.47 0.29
N PHE A 268 -30.69 -9.17 0.59
CA PHE A 268 -30.86 -8.58 1.93
C PHE A 268 -32.18 -7.83 2.13
N SER A 269 -33.23 -8.21 1.41
CA SER A 269 -34.49 -7.46 1.38
C SER A 269 -35.18 -7.33 2.75
N GLU A 270 -35.11 -8.36 3.60
CA GLU A 270 -35.66 -8.32 4.96
C GLU A 270 -34.85 -7.38 5.87
N GLU A 271 -33.52 -7.50 5.89
CA GLU A 271 -32.64 -6.64 6.66
C GLU A 271 -32.73 -5.18 6.23
N ILE A 272 -32.81 -4.90 4.92
CA ILE A 272 -32.99 -3.55 4.39
C ILE A 272 -34.34 -2.96 4.84
N ALA A 273 -35.40 -3.75 4.88
CA ALA A 273 -36.70 -3.30 5.39
C ALA A 273 -36.65 -2.98 6.90
N ASP A 274 -35.94 -3.79 7.68
CA ASP A 274 -35.74 -3.56 9.11
C ASP A 274 -34.84 -2.35 9.39
N ILE A 275 -33.83 -2.10 8.56
CA ILE A 275 -33.00 -0.88 8.63
C ILE A 275 -33.87 0.36 8.37
N LYS A 276 -34.65 0.35 7.27
CA LYS A 276 -35.51 1.49 6.89
C LYS A 276 -36.59 1.79 7.92
N SER A 277 -37.04 0.79 8.67
CA SER A 277 -38.04 0.95 9.73
C SER A 277 -37.44 1.24 11.10
N GLY A 278 -36.11 1.24 11.24
CA GLY A 278 -35.40 1.46 12.50
C GLY A 278 -35.38 0.25 13.44
N ASN A 279 -35.80 -0.92 12.97
CA ASN A 279 -35.78 -2.17 13.73
C ASN A 279 -34.37 -2.80 13.78
N LEU A 280 -33.53 -2.52 12.78
CA LEU A 280 -32.15 -2.99 12.69
C LEU A 280 -31.17 -1.81 12.63
N ASP A 281 -30.21 -1.80 13.55
CA ASP A 281 -29.09 -0.85 13.52
C ASP A 281 -28.17 -1.20 12.34
N ILE A 282 -28.07 -0.30 11.35
CA ILE A 282 -27.29 -0.52 10.15
C ILE A 282 -25.79 -0.77 10.44
N ARG A 283 -25.25 -0.28 11.55
CA ARG A 283 -23.86 -0.59 11.95
C ARG A 283 -23.71 -2.08 12.25
N LYS A 284 -24.73 -2.70 12.84
CA LYS A 284 -24.75 -4.15 13.10
C LYS A 284 -24.90 -4.95 11.82
N PHE A 285 -25.72 -4.47 10.88
CA PHE A 285 -25.82 -5.09 9.56
C PHE A 285 -24.46 -5.07 8.84
N LEU A 286 -23.80 -3.91 8.78
CA LEU A 286 -22.47 -3.77 8.20
C LEU A 286 -21.46 -4.75 8.84
N ILE A 287 -21.42 -4.82 10.17
CA ILE A 287 -20.45 -5.68 10.88
C ILE A 287 -20.76 -7.17 10.71
N ASN A 288 -22.04 -7.57 10.85
CA ASN A 288 -22.40 -8.98 10.96
C ASN A 288 -22.72 -9.65 9.62
N SER A 289 -23.23 -8.88 8.65
CA SER A 289 -23.69 -9.40 7.36
C SER A 289 -22.71 -9.11 6.23
N LEU A 290 -21.89 -8.05 6.37
CA LEU A 290 -20.91 -7.63 5.37
C LEU A 290 -19.46 -7.67 5.90
N ASP A 291 -19.24 -8.41 6.99
CA ASP A 291 -17.93 -8.57 7.64
C ASP A 291 -17.22 -7.25 8.00
N GLY A 292 -17.97 -6.15 8.13
CA GLY A 292 -17.45 -4.81 8.40
C GLY A 292 -16.77 -4.16 7.19
N GLU A 293 -17.02 -4.64 5.98
CA GLU A 293 -16.42 -4.15 4.74
C GLU A 293 -17.46 -3.44 3.88
N LEU A 294 -17.10 -2.24 3.39
CA LEU A 294 -17.83 -1.57 2.32
C LEU A 294 -17.08 -1.82 1.02
N THR A 295 -17.66 -2.59 0.11
CA THR A 295 -17.03 -3.04 -1.12
C THR A 295 -17.70 -2.42 -2.35
N GLU A 296 -16.97 -2.22 -3.45
CA GLU A 296 -17.55 -1.61 -4.68
C GLU A 296 -18.57 -2.52 -5.37
N ASP A 297 -18.52 -3.84 -5.15
CA ASP A 297 -19.36 -4.83 -5.81
C ASP A 297 -20.85 -4.71 -5.45
N ILE A 298 -21.18 -4.29 -4.22
CA ILE A 298 -22.56 -4.07 -3.77
C ILE A 298 -23.25 -2.90 -4.48
N PHE A 299 -22.50 -2.07 -5.23
CA PHE A 299 -23.04 -0.89 -5.91
C PHE A 299 -23.27 -1.15 -7.40
N THR A 300 -24.24 -0.43 -7.96
CA THR A 300 -24.47 -0.43 -9.42
C THR A 300 -23.28 0.14 -10.17
N GLU A 301 -23.09 -0.29 -11.42
CA GLU A 301 -22.00 0.22 -12.29
C GLU A 301 -22.01 1.75 -12.40
N GLU A 302 -23.20 2.37 -12.48
CA GLU A 302 -23.36 3.83 -12.53
C GLU A 302 -22.87 4.52 -11.23
N SER A 303 -23.15 3.89 -10.08
CA SER A 303 -22.83 4.42 -8.76
C SER A 303 -21.36 4.29 -8.40
N ARG A 304 -20.67 3.25 -8.89
CA ARG A 304 -19.24 3.04 -8.68
C ARG A 304 -18.41 4.25 -9.07
N ASP A 305 -18.74 4.91 -10.19
CA ASP A 305 -18.00 6.11 -10.61
C ASP A 305 -18.20 7.30 -9.66
N PHE A 306 -19.38 7.44 -9.03
CA PHE A 306 -19.57 8.43 -7.96
C PHE A 306 -18.72 8.09 -6.73
N ILE A 307 -18.71 6.83 -6.33
CA ILE A 307 -17.96 6.36 -5.16
C ILE A 307 -16.47 6.56 -5.38
N SER A 308 -15.93 6.12 -6.52
CA SER A 308 -14.53 6.34 -6.87
C SER A 308 -14.18 7.83 -6.94
N PHE A 309 -15.11 8.71 -7.32
CA PHE A 309 -14.90 10.15 -7.27
C PHE A 309 -14.89 10.68 -5.82
N TYR A 310 -15.86 10.28 -5.00
CA TYR A 310 -16.13 10.90 -3.72
C TYR A 310 -15.27 10.32 -2.59
N TYR A 311 -14.88 9.05 -2.64
CA TYR A 311 -13.92 8.44 -1.71
C TYR A 311 -12.45 8.69 -2.08
N ASN A 312 -12.16 9.42 -3.17
CA ASN A 312 -10.79 9.69 -3.60
C ASN A 312 -10.09 10.74 -2.72
N PHE A 313 -9.21 10.26 -1.82
CA PHE A 313 -8.35 11.08 -0.97
C PHE A 313 -7.35 11.97 -1.72
N HIS A 314 -7.04 11.65 -2.98
CA HIS A 314 -6.05 12.36 -3.82
C HIS A 314 -6.71 13.20 -4.93
N SER A 315 -8.01 13.48 -4.79
CA SER A 315 -8.76 14.35 -5.70
C SER A 315 -8.15 15.75 -5.76
N GLU A 316 -7.97 16.30 -6.97
CA GLU A 316 -7.62 17.72 -7.19
C GLU A 316 -8.72 18.67 -6.67
N PHE A 317 -9.91 18.15 -6.38
CA PHE A 317 -11.00 18.86 -5.72
C PHE A 317 -10.88 18.69 -4.19
N GLU A 318 -9.89 19.36 -3.59
CA GLU A 318 -9.59 19.32 -2.13
C GLU A 318 -10.84 19.52 -1.23
N LYS A 319 -11.93 20.08 -1.77
CA LYS A 319 -13.14 20.43 -1.02
C LYS A 319 -14.29 19.43 -1.13
N ILE A 320 -14.25 18.40 -1.98
CA ILE A 320 -15.37 17.45 -2.13
C ILE A 320 -14.81 16.03 -2.16
N ASN A 321 -14.68 15.45 -0.97
CA ASN A 321 -14.41 14.03 -0.76
C ASN A 321 -15.01 13.61 0.59
N TYR A 322 -15.44 12.35 0.67
CA TYR A 322 -16.19 11.82 1.79
C TYR A 322 -15.40 11.81 3.11
N PRO A 323 -14.13 11.39 3.16
CA PRO A 323 -13.34 11.45 4.38
C PRO A 323 -13.22 12.87 4.96
N ALA A 324 -12.96 13.87 4.12
CA ALA A 324 -12.93 15.27 4.57
C ALA A 324 -14.31 15.79 4.99
N ASP A 325 -15.40 15.28 4.42
CA ASP A 325 -16.76 15.60 4.86
C ASP A 325 -17.10 14.97 6.22
N VAL A 326 -16.59 13.76 6.51
CA VAL A 326 -16.67 13.14 7.84
C VAL A 326 -15.96 14.02 8.88
N ASP A 327 -14.75 14.48 8.59
CA ASP A 327 -14.00 15.37 9.49
C ASP A 327 -14.68 16.74 9.65
N ARG A 328 -15.17 17.34 8.56
CA ARG A 328 -15.94 18.59 8.62
C ARG A 328 -17.21 18.44 9.46
N SER A 329 -17.91 17.32 9.32
CA SER A 329 -19.10 17.00 10.10
C SER A 329 -18.80 16.93 11.60
N ALA A 330 -17.67 16.32 11.97
CA ALA A 330 -17.20 16.29 13.35
C ALA A 330 -16.80 17.67 13.87
N MET A 331 -16.06 18.45 13.08
CA MET A 331 -15.66 19.82 13.42
C MET A 331 -16.88 20.74 13.61
N GLU A 332 -17.89 20.65 12.74
CA GLU A 332 -19.14 21.42 12.88
C GLU A 332 -19.94 21.02 14.12
N TYR A 333 -19.90 19.74 14.53
CA TYR A 333 -20.63 19.25 15.70
C TYR A 333 -19.96 19.63 17.03
N PHE A 334 -18.65 19.44 17.14
CA PHE A 334 -17.90 19.68 18.37
C PHE A 334 -17.45 21.14 18.54
N GLY A 335 -17.28 21.87 17.43
CA GLY A 335 -16.55 23.13 17.40
C GLY A 335 -15.03 22.92 17.42
N GLU A 336 -14.29 23.94 16.96
CA GLU A 336 -12.82 23.89 16.75
C GLU A 336 -12.06 23.45 18.01
N GLU A 337 -12.35 24.06 19.17
CA GLU A 337 -11.65 23.75 20.43
C GLU A 337 -11.79 22.28 20.86
N LYS A 338 -12.99 21.70 20.70
CA LYS A 338 -13.22 20.30 21.09
C LYS A 338 -12.77 19.32 20.00
N TYR A 339 -12.84 19.72 18.73
CA TYR A 339 -12.32 18.92 17.62
C TYR A 339 -10.81 18.69 17.72
N GLU A 340 -10.05 19.71 18.12
CA GLU A 340 -8.58 19.65 18.26
C GLU A 340 -8.09 19.17 19.64
N CYS A 341 -8.97 18.64 20.49
CA CYS A 341 -8.58 18.28 21.86
C CYS A 341 -7.75 16.99 21.91
N ASP A 342 -6.80 16.94 22.86
CA ASP A 342 -5.91 15.79 23.07
C ASP A 342 -6.66 14.47 23.36
N GLU A 343 -7.90 14.55 23.85
CA GLU A 343 -8.77 13.39 24.11
C GLU A 343 -9.12 12.64 22.81
N PHE A 344 -9.33 13.37 21.71
CA PHE A 344 -9.77 12.78 20.45
C PHE A 344 -8.62 12.24 19.60
N LYS A 345 -7.37 12.67 19.85
CA LYS A 345 -6.16 12.19 19.17
C LYS A 345 -6.32 12.14 17.63
N ASP A 346 -6.86 13.21 17.04
CA ASP A 346 -7.17 13.35 15.61
C ASP A 346 -8.27 12.40 15.06
N GLU A 347 -9.12 11.83 15.92
CA GLU A 347 -10.18 10.89 15.53
C GLU A 347 -11.57 11.37 16.00
N ALA A 348 -11.83 12.68 15.97
CA ALA A 348 -13.05 13.30 16.48
C ALA A 348 -14.35 12.67 15.94
N TYR A 349 -14.37 12.22 14.68
CA TYR A 349 -15.54 11.57 14.06
C TYR A 349 -15.97 10.28 14.78
N LEU A 350 -15.06 9.57 15.46
CA LEU A 350 -15.39 8.36 16.23
C LEU A 350 -16.16 8.66 17.51
N PHE A 351 -16.13 9.90 17.99
CA PHE A 351 -16.81 10.32 19.22
C PHE A 351 -18.23 10.85 18.97
N MET A 352 -18.62 11.03 17.71
CA MET A 352 -19.95 11.54 17.37
C MET A 352 -21.03 10.52 17.74
N PRO A 353 -22.13 10.94 18.41
CA PRO A 353 -23.25 10.05 18.66
C PRO A 353 -23.91 9.66 17.34
N PHE A 354 -24.22 8.37 17.18
CA PHE A 354 -24.91 7.85 16.01
C PHE A 354 -26.43 7.93 16.22
N ASP A 355 -27.01 9.07 15.89
CA ASP A 355 -28.45 9.37 15.99
C ASP A 355 -29.01 9.93 14.67
N ASP A 356 -30.32 10.21 14.63
CA ASP A 356 -30.99 10.74 13.43
C ASP A 356 -30.39 12.07 12.96
N GLU A 357 -29.88 12.90 13.88
CA GLU A 357 -29.24 14.17 13.52
C GLU A 357 -27.82 13.95 12.96
N TYR A 358 -27.10 12.91 13.39
CA TYR A 358 -25.88 12.44 12.73
C TYR A 358 -26.16 11.98 11.30
N ILE A 359 -27.14 11.09 11.09
CA ILE A 359 -27.51 10.62 9.75
C ILE A 359 -27.89 11.79 8.84
N LYS A 360 -28.76 12.69 9.31
CA LYS A 360 -29.18 13.87 8.55
C LYS A 360 -28.01 14.80 8.20
N ARG A 361 -27.05 14.98 9.11
CA ARG A 361 -25.83 15.77 8.86
C ARG A 361 -24.96 15.12 7.78
N MET A 362 -24.72 13.81 7.89
CA MET A 362 -23.94 13.07 6.89
C MET A 362 -24.63 13.09 5.53
N ASN A 363 -25.93 12.84 5.46
CA ASN A 363 -26.71 12.88 4.22
C ASN A 363 -26.58 14.22 3.49
N LYS A 364 -26.54 15.35 4.21
CA LYS A 364 -26.34 16.68 3.61
C LYS A 364 -25.00 16.78 2.86
N TYR A 365 -23.93 16.21 3.39
CA TYR A 365 -22.62 16.20 2.73
C TYR A 365 -22.60 15.23 1.55
N ILE A 366 -23.10 14.01 1.75
CA ILE A 366 -23.13 12.99 0.71
C ILE A 366 -23.95 13.45 -0.50
N GLU A 367 -25.14 14.01 -0.27
CA GLU A 367 -26.01 14.59 -1.30
C GLU A 367 -25.30 15.70 -2.09
N LYS A 368 -24.59 16.59 -1.38
CA LYS A 368 -23.83 17.66 -2.02
C LYS A 368 -22.70 17.09 -2.90
N GLY A 369 -22.01 16.05 -2.42
CA GLY A 369 -21.00 15.33 -3.20
C GLY A 369 -21.59 14.70 -4.47
N PHE A 370 -22.74 14.05 -4.32
CA PHE A 370 -23.45 13.38 -5.42
C PHE A 370 -23.93 14.34 -6.50
N GLU A 371 -24.59 15.44 -6.12
CA GLU A 371 -25.06 16.45 -7.08
C GLU A 371 -23.91 17.19 -7.76
N PHE A 372 -22.80 17.40 -7.05
CA PHE A 372 -21.57 17.93 -7.66
C PHE A 372 -21.02 16.97 -8.72
N HIS A 373 -20.92 15.67 -8.41
CA HIS A 373 -20.43 14.66 -9.34
C HIS A 373 -21.30 14.56 -10.60
N LYS A 374 -22.62 14.55 -10.48
CA LYS A 374 -23.54 14.60 -11.63
C LYS A 374 -23.28 15.81 -12.52
N SER A 375 -23.12 16.98 -11.90
CA SER A 375 -22.83 18.24 -12.62
C SER A 375 -21.48 18.19 -13.32
N PHE A 376 -20.46 17.63 -12.66
CA PHE A 376 -19.12 17.45 -13.20
C PHE A 376 -19.10 16.48 -14.40
N LYS A 377 -19.77 15.33 -14.29
CA LYS A 377 -19.95 14.37 -15.40
C LYS A 377 -20.55 15.04 -16.62
N LYS A 378 -21.65 15.78 -16.43
CA LYS A 378 -22.34 16.49 -17.51
C LYS A 378 -21.43 17.50 -18.20
N PHE A 379 -20.64 18.27 -17.44
CA PHE A 379 -19.69 19.22 -17.99
C PHE A 379 -18.55 18.55 -18.78
N LYS A 380 -17.98 17.45 -18.27
CA LYS A 380 -16.92 16.69 -18.95
C LYS A 380 -17.42 16.04 -20.23
N TYR A 381 -18.64 15.51 -20.23
CA TYR A 381 -19.30 14.96 -21.43
C TYR A 381 -19.45 16.03 -22.52
N LEU A 382 -19.94 17.22 -22.17
CA LEU A 382 -20.12 18.35 -23.11
C LEU A 382 -18.82 18.88 -23.72
N ARG A 383 -17.66 18.70 -23.07
CA ARG A 383 -16.35 19.06 -23.63
C ARG A 383 -15.76 18.01 -24.57
N ASN A 384 -16.19 16.76 -24.46
CA ASN A 384 -15.62 15.63 -25.19
C ASN A 384 -16.48 15.21 -26.39
N THR A 385 -17.66 15.78 -26.56
CA THR A 385 -18.42 15.71 -27.81
C THR A 385 -17.77 16.64 -28.83
N PRO A 386 -17.31 16.15 -30.00
CA PRO A 386 -16.87 17.01 -31.10
C PRO A 386 -18.03 17.94 -31.47
N ASP A 387 -17.77 19.23 -31.63
CA ASP A 387 -18.75 20.16 -32.19
C ASP A 387 -19.19 19.62 -33.57
N GLU A 388 -20.44 19.16 -33.68
CA GLU A 388 -21.09 18.95 -34.98
C GLU A 388 -21.45 20.34 -35.54
N GLU A 389 -20.51 20.95 -36.27
CA GLU A 389 -20.78 21.95 -37.30
C GLU A 389 -20.13 21.56 -38.64
#